data_AF-A0A0B1SC22-F1
#
_entry.id   AF-A0A0B1SC22-F1
#
_cell.length_a   1.000
_cell.length_b   1.000
_cell.length_c   1.000
_cell.angle_alpha   90.00
_cell.angle_beta   90.00
_cell.angle_gamma   90.00
#
_symmetry.space_group_name_H-M   'P 1'
#
loop_
_entity.id
_entity.type
_entity.pdbx_description
1 polymer ?
#
loop_
_entity_poly.entity_id
_entity_poly.type
_entity_poly.pdbx_seq_one_letter_code
_entity_poly.pdbx_strand_id
1 'polypeptide(L)' 'MKVANRMICGHCSKEQIYTVGKPCVSCNASVTRSRSHFWEGGKGCRDQVLMSRNDAHKFVHSQKTVPKKKTRTAAQKK' A
#
# COMPACT_ATOMS: atom_id res chain seq x y z
N MET A 1 -20.18 -19.75 -17.58
CA MET A 1 -19.18 -18.72 -17.99
C MET A 1 -17.82 -19.13 -17.43
N LYS A 2 -16.83 -19.46 -18.26
CA LYS A 2 -15.47 -19.83 -17.80
C LYS A 2 -14.62 -18.56 -17.80
N VAL A 3 -14.12 -18.13 -16.64
CA VAL A 3 -13.27 -16.93 -16.50
C VAL A 3 -11.80 -17.30 -16.38
N ALA A 4 -10.91 -16.41 -16.81
CA ALA A 4 -9.47 -16.62 -16.66
C ALA A 4 -9.08 -16.56 -15.18
N ASN A 5 -8.50 -17.65 -14.66
CA ASN A 5 -8.09 -17.75 -13.25
C ASN A 5 -6.66 -17.27 -13.00
N ARG A 6 -5.94 -16.80 -14.03
CA ARG A 6 -4.51 -16.45 -13.94
C ARG A 6 -4.26 -15.05 -14.51
N MET A 7 -3.31 -14.34 -13.91
CA MET A 7 -2.83 -13.03 -14.33
C MET A 7 -1.31 -12.96 -14.28
N ILE A 8 -0.70 -12.07 -15.05
CA ILE A 8 0.72 -11.73 -14.97
C ILE A 8 0.86 -10.44 -14.15
N CYS A 9 1.78 -10.42 -13.18
CA CYS A 9 2.08 -9.22 -12.41
C CYS A 9 2.84 -8.20 -13.26
N GLY A 10 2.31 -6.98 -13.41
CA GLY A 10 2.98 -5.90 -14.15
C GLY A 10 4.28 -5.35 -13.53
N HIS A 11 4.67 -5.78 -12.33
CA HIS A 11 5.90 -5.32 -11.66
C HIS A 11 7.04 -6.33 -11.73
N CYS A 12 6.76 -7.61 -11.50
CA CYS A 12 7.78 -8.66 -11.48
C CYS A 12 7.64 -9.69 -12.61
N SER A 13 6.69 -9.48 -13.53
CA SER A 13 6.42 -10.32 -14.70
C SER A 13 6.11 -11.79 -14.40
N LYS A 14 5.79 -12.13 -13.15
CA LYS A 14 5.44 -13.49 -12.73
C LYS A 14 3.95 -13.77 -12.92
N GLU A 15 3.65 -14.99 -13.34
CA GLU A 15 2.30 -15.51 -13.44
C GLU A 15 1.77 -15.94 -12.06
N GLN A 16 0.53 -15.58 -11.74
CA GLN A 16 -0.14 -15.92 -10.48
C GLN A 16 -1.64 -16.10 -10.67
N ILE A 17 -2.31 -16.73 -9.70
CA ILE A 17 -3.77 -16.85 -9.68
C ILE A 17 -4.39 -15.46 -9.50
N TYR A 18 -5.39 -15.13 -10.31
CA TYR A 18 -6.11 -13.88 -10.18
C TYR A 18 -6.89 -13.85 -8.86
N THR A 19 -6.51 -12.94 -7.97
CA THR A 19 -7.20 -12.72 -6.70
C THR A 19 -7.56 -11.25 -6.58
N VAL A 20 -8.86 -10.97 -6.49
CA VAL A 20 -9.37 -9.60 -6.44
C VAL A 20 -8.84 -8.88 -5.19
N GLY A 21 -8.20 -7.73 -5.40
CA GLY A 21 -7.75 -6.84 -4.31
C GLY A 21 -6.56 -7.34 -3.50
N LYS A 22 -5.91 -8.44 -3.88
CA LYS A 22 -4.66 -8.90 -3.23
C LYS A 22 -3.43 -8.42 -4.03
N PRO A 23 -2.34 -8.04 -3.35
CA PRO A 23 -1.08 -7.73 -4.01
C PRO A 23 -0.45 -8.98 -4.62
N CYS A 24 0.55 -8.79 -5.48
CA CYS A 24 1.28 -9.90 -6.06
C CYS A 24 1.92 -10.79 -4.97
N VAL A 25 1.78 -12.11 -5.11
CA VAL A 25 2.33 -13.08 -4.13
C VAL A 25 3.86 -13.08 -4.11
N SER A 26 4.51 -12.72 -5.23
CA SER A 26 5.97 -12.74 -5.30
C SER A 26 6.65 -11.43 -4.89
N CYS A 27 6.07 -10.27 -5.20
CA CYS A 27 6.74 -8.97 -4.96
C CYS A 27 5.94 -8.05 -4.04
N ASN A 28 4.77 -8.48 -3.58
CA ASN A 28 3.85 -7.71 -2.72
C ASN A 28 3.41 -6.35 -3.28
N ALA A 29 3.70 -6.06 -4.55
CA ALA A 29 3.23 -4.85 -5.21
C ALA A 29 1.75 -5.00 -5.61
N SER A 30 0.95 -3.97 -5.33
CA SER A 30 -0.47 -3.90 -5.68
C SER A 30 -0.66 -3.08 -6.96
N VAL A 31 -1.29 -3.68 -7.97
CA VAL A 31 -1.62 -2.98 -9.23
C VAL A 31 -2.82 -2.03 -9.06
N THR A 32 -3.67 -2.28 -8.06
CA THR A 32 -4.81 -1.42 -7.72
C THR A 32 -4.37 -0.24 -6.85
N ARG A 33 -4.63 0.98 -7.31
CA ARG A 33 -4.42 2.21 -6.54
C ARG A 33 -5.29 2.22 -5.28
N SER A 34 -4.68 2.45 -4.12
CA SER A 34 -5.43 2.69 -2.87
C SER A 34 -6.16 4.02 -2.93
N ARG A 35 -7.47 4.03 -2.69
CA ARG A 35 -8.26 5.26 -2.59
C ARG A 35 -8.05 5.90 -1.21
N SER A 36 -7.59 7.15 -1.21
CA SER A 36 -7.55 8.02 -0.04
C SER A 36 -8.45 9.22 -0.27
N HIS A 37 -9.01 9.78 0.82
CA HIS A 37 -9.76 11.05 0.75
C HIS A 37 -8.89 12.23 0.30
N PHE A 38 -7.58 12.13 0.48
CA PHE A 38 -6.61 13.17 0.14
C PHE A 38 -5.95 12.89 -1.21
N TRP A 39 -5.56 13.96 -1.92
CA TRP A 39 -4.75 13.88 -3.13
C TRP A 39 -3.42 13.15 -2.83
N GLU A 40 -2.96 12.31 -3.76
CA GLU A 40 -1.74 11.49 -3.62
C GLU A 40 -1.59 10.69 -2.30
N GLY A 41 -2.67 10.10 -1.77
CA GLY A 41 -2.53 9.30 -0.56
C GLY A 41 -2.34 10.11 0.72
N GLY A 42 -2.50 11.45 0.66
CA GLY A 42 -2.18 12.37 1.75
C GLY A 42 -0.73 12.85 1.77
N LYS A 43 0.08 12.49 0.75
CA LYS A 43 1.47 12.93 0.62
C LYS A 43 1.65 14.20 -0.22
N GLY A 44 0.72 14.50 -1.13
CA GLY A 44 0.96 15.49 -2.21
C GLY A 44 1.16 16.94 -1.79
N CYS A 45 0.71 17.34 -0.59
CA CYS A 45 0.98 18.68 -0.06
C CYS A 45 1.90 18.67 1.17
N ARG A 46 2.47 17.51 1.54
CA ARG A 46 3.11 17.32 2.85
C ARG A 46 4.44 16.56 2.74
N ASP A 47 5.25 16.96 1.77
CA ASP A 47 6.65 16.51 1.72
C ASP A 47 7.50 17.35 2.67
N GLN A 48 7.96 16.75 3.77
CA GLN A 48 8.78 17.42 4.77
C GLN A 48 10.11 17.97 4.22
N VAL A 49 10.62 17.40 3.12
CA VAL A 49 11.85 17.88 2.47
C VAL A 49 11.59 19.21 1.76
N LEU A 50 10.45 19.34 1.09
CA LEU A 50 10.06 20.52 0.31
C LEU A 50 9.34 21.57 1.14
N MET A 51 8.77 21.20 2.29
CA MET A 51 8.11 22.15 3.21
C MET A 51 9.10 23.13 3.86
N SER A 52 8.66 24.38 3.99
CA SER A 52 9.38 25.44 4.71
C SER A 52 9.75 25.00 6.13
N ARG A 53 10.89 25.46 6.62
CA ARG A 53 11.34 25.19 8.01
C ARG A 53 10.38 25.75 9.06
N ASN A 54 9.66 26.83 8.73
CA ASN A 54 8.74 27.51 9.65
C ASN A 54 7.28 27.06 9.49
N ASP A 55 7.01 26.06 8.66
CA ASP A 55 5.65 25.56 8.46
C ASP A 55 5.17 24.83 9.72
N ALA A 56 4.13 25.37 10.36
CA ALA A 56 3.54 24.84 11.58
C ALA A 56 3.07 23.39 11.43
N HIS A 57 2.73 22.95 10.22
CA HIS A 57 2.27 21.61 9.94
C HIS A 57 3.39 20.62 9.62
N LYS A 58 4.65 21.02 9.43
CA LYS A 58 5.76 20.13 9.00
C LYS A 58 5.95 18.91 9.90
N PHE A 59 5.95 19.13 11.21
CA PHE A 59 6.19 18.08 12.21
C PHE A 59 4.91 17.61 12.93
N VAL A 60 3.75 18.16 12.58
CA VAL A 60 2.48 17.74 13.17
C VAL A 60 2.21 16.28 12.77
N HIS A 61 1.82 15.45 13.72
CA HIS A 61 1.60 14.01 13.53
C HIS A 61 2.84 13.17 13.19
N SER A 62 4.06 13.72 13.26
CA SER A 62 5.31 12.96 13.03
C SER A 62 5.53 11.84 14.06
N GLN A 63 5.06 12.05 15.29
CA GLN A 63 5.23 11.12 16.41
C GLN A 63 4.01 10.21 16.64
N LYS A 64 3.14 10.00 15.64
CA LYS A 64 2.10 8.98 15.78
C LYS A 64 2.80 7.62 15.86
N THR A 65 2.76 7.01 17.05
CA THR A 65 3.15 5.61 17.21
C THR A 65 2.29 4.81 16.25
N VAL A 66 2.90 4.22 15.23
CA VAL A 66 2.16 3.33 14.33
C VAL A 66 1.69 2.18 15.22
N PRO A 67 0.37 2.00 15.45
CA PRO A 67 -0.08 0.91 16.27
C PRO A 67 0.41 -0.36 15.60
N LYS A 68 1.19 -1.18 16.33
CA LYS A 68 1.44 -2.58 15.95
C LYS A 68 0.12 -3.34 16.08
N LYS A 69 -0.86 -3.04 15.21
CA LYS A 69 -2.01 -3.90 15.03
C LYS A 69 -1.45 -5.15 14.37
N LYS A 70 -1.14 -6.14 15.22
CA LYS A 70 -0.68 -7.47 14.82
C LYS A 70 -1.49 -7.89 13.61
N THR A 71 -0.84 -8.09 12.47
CA THR A 71 -1.38 -8.90 11.38
C THR A 71 -1.60 -10.31 11.96
N ARG A 72 -2.72 -10.54 12.67
CA ARG A 72 -3.11 -11.83 13.28
C ARG A 72 -3.52 -12.86 12.21
N THR A 73 -3.00 -12.76 11.00
CA THR A 73 -3.35 -13.66 9.89
C THR A 73 -2.10 -13.95 9.06
N ALA A 74 -1.12 -14.63 9.64
CA ALA A 74 -0.12 -15.39 8.89
C ALA A 74 0.63 -16.46 9.74
N ALA A 75 0.14 -16.81 10.94
CA ALA A 75 0.55 -18.07 11.58
C ALA A 75 -0.40 -19.17 11.08
N GLN A 76 -0.22 -19.55 9.82
CA GLN A 76 -0.77 -20.79 9.28
C GLN A 76 -0.06 -21.95 10.00
N LYS A 77 -0.81 -22.76 10.76
CA LYS A 77 -1.47 -24.00 10.32
C LYS A 77 -0.45 -25.14 10.29
N LYS A 78 -0.46 -25.93 11.38
CA LYS A 78 0.11 -27.29 11.40
C LYS A 78 -0.81 -28.21 10.59
#